data_AF-A0A535TC96-F1
#
_entry.id   AF-A0A535TC96-F1
#
_cell.length_a   1.000
_cell.length_b   1.000
_cell.length_c   1.000
_cell.angle_alpha   90.00
_cell.angle_beta   90.00
_cell.angle_gamma   90.00
#
_symmetry.space_group_name_H-M   'P 1'
#
loop_
_entity.id
_entity.type
_entity.pdbx_description
1 polymer ?
#
loop_
_entity_poly.entity_id
_entity_poly.type
_entity_poly.pdbx_seq_one_letter_code
_entity_poly.pdbx_strand_id
1 'polypeptide(L)' 'MPRRASPKLTHLDERGAARMVDVAAKPPTAREALAECIVRMAPATIE' A
#
# COMPACT_ATOMS: atom_id res chain seq x y z
N MET A 1 13.31 -17.63 -16.97
CA MET A 1 12.47 -16.49 -17.39
C MET A 1 13.25 -15.20 -17.14
N PRO A 2 13.35 -14.27 -18.10
CA PRO A 2 14.02 -13.00 -17.84
C PRO A 2 13.22 -12.22 -16.79
N ARG A 3 13.93 -11.67 -15.78
CA ARG A 3 13.32 -10.90 -14.70
C ARG A 3 12.72 -9.63 -15.30
N ARG A 4 11.40 -9.47 -15.24
CA ARG A 4 10.72 -8.22 -15.63
C ARG A 4 11.39 -7.08 -14.85
N ALA A 5 11.82 -6.02 -15.54
CA ALA A 5 12.31 -4.83 -14.87
C ALA A 5 11.21 -4.35 -13.91
N SER A 6 11.50 -4.33 -12.62
CA SER A 6 10.53 -3.95 -11.60
C SER A 6 10.15 -2.48 -11.80
N PRO A 7 8.85 -2.11 -11.74
CA PRO A 7 8.45 -0.71 -11.75
C PRO A 7 9.18 0.06 -10.63
N LYS A 8 9.56 1.32 -10.91
CA LYS A 8 10.20 2.18 -9.90
C LYS A 8 9.27 2.37 -8.71
N LEU A 9 9.75 2.01 -7.51
CA LEU A 9 9.01 2.20 -6.26
C LEU A 9 8.90 3.69 -5.94
N THR A 10 7.70 4.15 -5.57
CA THR A 10 7.43 5.57 -5.31
C THR A 10 7.67 5.97 -3.85
N HIS A 11 7.42 5.07 -2.91
CA HIS A 11 7.52 5.33 -1.46
C HIS A 11 8.93 5.08 -0.87
N LEU A 12 9.91 4.71 -1.71
CA LEU A 12 11.29 4.50 -1.31
C LEU A 12 12.22 5.48 -2.06
N ASP A 13 13.33 5.83 -1.44
CA ASP A 13 14.44 6.53 -2.08
C ASP A 13 15.43 5.57 -2.76
N GLU A 14 16.52 6.10 -3.30
CA GLU A 14 17.55 5.33 -4.00
C GLU A 14 18.35 4.39 -3.10
N ARG A 15 18.36 4.65 -1.79
CA ARG A 15 19.00 3.81 -0.76
C ARG A 15 18.02 2.79 -0.17
N GLY A 16 16.75 2.80 -0.61
CA GLY A 16 15.68 1.96 -0.10
C GLY A 16 15.07 2.47 1.21
N ALA A 17 15.39 3.69 1.65
CA ALA A 17 14.77 4.29 2.81
C ALA A 17 13.37 4.82 2.47
N ALA A 18 12.44 4.75 3.42
CA ALA A 18 11.09 5.24 3.24
C ALA A 18 11.07 6.76 3.03
N ARG A 19 10.26 7.23 2.09
CA ARG A 19 10.01 8.66 1.84
C ARG A 19 8.55 8.91 1.50
N MET A 20 8.08 10.11 1.82
CA MET A 20 6.78 10.58 1.36
C MET A 20 6.85 11.00 -0.11
N VAL A 21 5.81 10.67 -0.87
CA VAL A 21 5.67 11.13 -2.26
C VAL A 21 5.07 12.52 -2.24
N ASP A 22 5.70 13.48 -2.90
CA ASP A 22 5.08 14.79 -3.14
C ASP A 22 3.88 14.64 -4.08
N VAL A 23 2.73 15.14 -3.61
CA VAL A 23 1.45 15.10 -4.33
C VAL A 23 0.86 16.49 -4.53
N ALA A 24 1.57 17.57 -4.18
CA ALA A 24 1.05 18.93 -4.20
C ALA A 24 0.58 19.40 -5.59
N ALA A 25 1.22 18.90 -6.65
CA ALA A 25 0.85 19.21 -8.03
C ALA A 25 -0.37 18.42 -8.54
N LYS A 26 -0.92 17.47 -7.77
CA LYS A 26 -2.06 16.66 -8.22
C LYS A 26 -3.36 17.44 -8.00
N PRO A 27 -4.24 17.54 -9.01
CA PRO A 27 -5.53 18.18 -8.83
C PRO A 27 -6.38 17.37 -7.83
N PRO A 28 -7.13 18.05 -6.94
CA PRO A 28 -8.03 17.36 -6.03
C PRO A 28 -9.16 16.69 -6.80
N THR A 29 -9.50 15.46 -6.40
CA THR A 29 -10.65 14.71 -6.93
C THR A 29 -11.34 13.99 -5.77
N ALA A 30 -12.65 13.75 -5.86
CA ALA A 30 -13.32 12.87 -4.91
C ALA A 30 -12.76 11.44 -5.05
N ARG A 31 -12.37 10.82 -3.94
CA ARG A 31 -11.80 9.47 -3.88
C ARG A 31 -12.32 8.76 -2.65
N GLU A 32 -12.75 7.52 -2.82
CA GLU A 32 -13.21 6.64 -1.75
C GLU A 32 -12.52 5.28 -1.90
N ALA A 33 -12.25 4.63 -0.77
CA ALA A 33 -11.75 3.27 -0.72
C ALA A 33 -12.40 2.54 0.46
N LEU A 34 -12.91 1.34 0.20
CA LEU A 34 -13.43 0.43 1.21
C LEU A 34 -12.49 -0.79 1.30
N ALA A 35 -12.16 -1.21 2.52
CA ALA A 35 -11.39 -2.42 2.77
C ALA A 35 -12.06 -3.24 3.87
N GLU A 36 -12.04 -4.56 3.71
CA GLU A 36 -12.52 -5.54 4.69
C GLU A 36 -11.46 -6.61 4.95
N CYS A 37 -11.54 -7.27 6.10
CA CYS A 37 -10.72 -8.43 6.40
C CYS A 37 -11.49 -9.45 7.25
N ILE A 38 -10.99 -10.67 7.31
CA ILE A 38 -11.56 -11.76 8.10
C ILE A 38 -10.55 -12.16 9.17
N VAL A 39 -11.02 -12.21 10.42
CA VAL A 39 -10.25 -12.82 11.51
C VAL A 39 -10.71 -14.27 11.68
N ARG A 40 -9.82 -15.22 11.40
CA ARG A 40 -10.07 -16.64 11.69
C ARG A 40 -9.62 -16.93 13.11
N MET A 41 -10.53 -17.37 13.97
CA MET A 41 -10.25 -17.68 15.38
C MET A 41 -10.94 -18.96 15.83
N ALA A 42 -10.48 -19.54 16.95
CA ALA A 42 -11.13 -20.69 17.58
C ALA A 42 -12.43 -20.27 18.28
N PRO A 43 -13.44 -21.15 18.41
CA PRO A 43 -14.71 -20.83 19.06
C PRO A 43 -14.56 -20.28 20.49
N ALA A 44 -13.64 -20.85 21.27
CA ALA A 44 -13.34 -20.41 22.63
C ALA A 44 -12.83 -18.96 22.75
N THR A 45 -12.50 -18.30 21.64
CA THR A 45 -12.03 -16.89 21.64
C THR A 45 -13.16 -15.89 21.87
N ILE A 46 -14.42 -16.29 21.65
CA ILE A 46 -15.61 -15.41 21.70
C ILE A 46 -16.72 -15.94 22.63
N GLU A 47 -16.39 -16.85 23.56
CA GLU A 47 -17.33 -17.32 24.60
C GLU A 47 -17.79 -16.21 25.55
#